data_AF-Q18AF3-F1
#
_entry.id   AF-Q18AF3-F1
#
_cell.length_a   1.000
_cell.length_b   1.000
_cell.length_c   1.000
_cell.angle_alpha   90.00
_cell.angle_beta   90.00
_cell.angle_gamma   90.00
#
_symmetry.space_group_name_H-M   'P 1'
#
loop_
_entity.id
_entity.type
_entity.pdbx_description
1 polymer ?
#
loop_
_entity_poly.entity_id
_entity_poly.type
_entity_poly.pdbx_seq_one_letter_code
_entity_poly.pdbx_strand_id
1 'polypeptide(L)' 'MRGGDFDASITHYCIQKLKWKPSEYMNLEVNERALAAASILIKIEDEEEAMKEAERERKRGRRR' A
#
# COMPACT_ATOMS: atom_id res chain seq x y z
N MET A 1 -8.60 5.04 -6.30
CA MET A 1 -8.52 3.57 -6.42
C MET A 1 -9.14 3.16 -7.75
N ARG A 2 -8.37 2.60 -8.69
CA ARG A 2 -8.97 1.95 -9.89
C ARG A 2 -9.73 0.72 -9.38
N GLY A 3 -11.00 0.59 -9.76
CA GLY A 3 -11.92 -0.43 -9.24
C GLY A 3 -11.52 -1.86 -9.59
N GLY A 4 -10.52 -2.39 -8.89
CA GLY A 4 -10.32 -3.81 -8.64
C GLY A 4 -10.57 -4.06 -7.17
N ASP A 5 -11.04 -5.26 -6.83
CA ASP A 5 -11.33 -5.67 -5.47
C ASP A 5 -10.29 -5.14 -4.48
N PHE A 6 -10.77 -4.57 -3.38
CA PHE A 6 -9.94 -4.06 -2.29
C PHE A 6 -8.85 -5.07 -1.88
N ASP A 7 -9.25 -6.33 -1.74
CA ASP A 7 -8.34 -7.45 -1.44
C ASP A 7 -7.32 -7.71 -2.54
N ALA A 8 -7.65 -7.50 -3.82
CA ALA A 8 -6.70 -7.66 -4.92
C ALA A 8 -5.60 -6.58 -4.87
N SER A 9 -5.97 -5.35 -4.48
CA SER A 9 -5.01 -4.25 -4.31
C SER A 9 -4.04 -4.51 -3.15
N ILE A 10 -4.57 -4.99 -2.02
CA ILE A 10 -3.77 -5.37 -0.86
C ILE A 10 -2.89 -6.58 -1.17
N THR A 11 -3.43 -7.62 -1.79
CA THR A 11 -2.68 -8.81 -2.20
C THR A 11 -1.54 -8.43 -3.15
N HIS A 12 -1.78 -7.51 -4.09
CA HIS A 12 -0.74 -7.01 -4.98
C HIS A 12 0.39 -6.31 -4.20
N TYR A 13 0.06 -5.49 -3.20
CA TYR A 13 1.05 -4.87 -2.31
C TYR A 13 1.85 -5.92 -1.52
N CYS A 14 1.17 -6.93 -0.96
CA CYS A 14 1.83 -8.05 -0.26
C CYS A 14 2.88 -8.74 -1.13
N ILE A 15 2.54 -9.04 -2.39
CA ILE A 15 3.46 -9.71 -3.33
C ILE A 15 4.64 -8.80 -3.69
N GLN A 16 4.38 -7.54 -4.04
CA GLN A 16 5.42 -6.66 -4.56
C GLN A 16 6.38 -6.13 -3.48
N LYS A 17 5.84 -5.79 -2.30
CA LYS A 17 6.59 -5.07 -1.26
C LYS A 17 6.99 -5.98 -0.10
N LEU A 18 6.08 -6.87 0.33
CA LEU A 18 6.32 -7.76 1.47
C LEU A 18 6.88 -9.13 1.05
N LYS A 19 6.92 -9.44 -0.26
CA LYS A 19 7.31 -10.74 -0.82
C LYS A 19 6.54 -11.92 -0.23
N TRP A 20 5.32 -11.67 0.26
CA TRP A 20 4.43 -12.71 0.71
C TRP A 20 3.87 -13.45 -0.50
N LYS A 21 3.78 -14.77 -0.41
CA LYS A 21 3.08 -15.54 -1.43
C LYS A 21 1.58 -15.20 -1.35
N PRO A 22 0.87 -15.07 -2.48
CA PRO A 22 -0.58 -14.80 -2.47
C PRO A 22 -1.35 -15.80 -1.61
N SER A 23 -0.93 -17.08 -1.64
CA SER A 23 -1.51 -18.15 -0.83
C SER A 23 -1.34 -17.95 0.67
N GLU A 24 -0.26 -17.32 1.13
CA GLU A 24 -0.03 -17.06 2.55
C GLU A 24 -1.02 -16.01 3.08
N TYR A 25 -1.25 -14.95 2.31
CA TYR A 25 -2.24 -13.92 2.66
C TYR A 25 -3.69 -14.42 2.55
N MET A 26 -4.01 -15.15 1.47
CA MET A 26 -5.37 -15.65 1.22
C MET A 26 -5.81 -16.71 2.25
N ASN A 27 -4.86 -17.50 2.77
CA ASN A 27 -5.12 -18.53 3.77
C ASN A 27 -5.15 -18.02 5.22
N LEU A 28 -4.88 -16.74 5.47
CA LEU A 28 -5.05 -16.14 6.80
C LEU A 28 -6.51 -16.24 7.26
N GLU A 29 -6.71 -16.36 8.57
CA GLU A 29 -8.04 -16.20 9.14
C GLU A 29 -8.59 -14.80 8.84
N VAL A 30 -9.92 -14.68 8.73
CA VAL A 30 -10.58 -13.42 8.31
C VAL A 30 -10.14 -12.22 9.15
N ASN A 31 -9.99 -12.41 10.47
CA ASN A 31 -9.57 -11.35 11.39
C ASN A 31 -8.11 -10.94 11.17
N GLU A 32 -7.22 -11.91 10.97
CA GLU A 32 -5.80 -11.67 10.70
C GLU A 32 -5.60 -11.01 9.34
N ARG A 33 -6.36 -11.45 8.32
CA ARG A 33 -6.36 -10.85 6.99
C ARG A 33 -6.83 -9.40 7.04
N ALA A 34 -7.88 -9.11 7.80
CA ALA A 34 -8.37 -7.74 7.99
C ALA A 34 -7.34 -6.84 8.70
N LEU A 35 -6.66 -7.35 9.74
CA LEU A 35 -5.58 -6.63 10.43
C LEU A 35 -4.39 -6.36 9.50
N ALA A 36 -3.98 -7.35 8.71
CA ALA A 36 -2.92 -7.21 7.72
C ALA A 36 -3.30 -6.16 6.66
N ALA A 37 -4.52 -6.23 6.12
CA ALA A 37 -5.04 -5.27 5.15
C ALA A 37 -5.06 -3.84 5.70
N ALA A 38 -5.54 -3.65 6.94
CA ALA A 38 -5.56 -2.35 7.59
C ALA A 38 -4.15 -1.77 7.77
N SER A 39 -3.18 -2.60 8.17
CA SER A 39 -1.78 -2.19 8.34
C SER A 39 -1.15 -1.78 7.01
N ILE A 40 -1.45 -2.52 5.93
CA ILE A 40 -0.98 -2.24 4.58
C ILE A 40 -1.59 -0.94 4.04
N LEU A 41 -2.87 -0.69 4.30
CA LEU A 41 -3.52 0.55 3.90
C LEU A 41 -2.84 1.77 4.49
N ILE A 42 -2.59 1.78 5.80
CA ILE A 42 -1.90 2.88 6.47
C ILE A 42 -0.54 3.10 5.81
N LYS A 43 0.17 2.02 5.51
CA LYS A 43 1.48 2.11 4.86
C LYS A 43 1.41 2.71 3.44
N ILE A 44 0.38 2.37 2.67
CA ILE A 44 0.14 2.94 1.34
C ILE A 44 -0.15 4.43 1.45
N GLU A 45 -0.97 4.85 2.42
CA GLU A 45 -1.28 6.26 2.66
C GLU A 45 -0.02 7.06 3.03
N ASP A 46 0.80 6.53 3.95
CA ASP A 46 2.09 7.13 4.32
C ASP A 46 3.04 7.26 3.11
N GLU A 47 3.14 6.23 2.27
CA GLU A 47 3.97 6.25 1.05
C GLU A 47 3.45 7.28 0.03
N GLU A 48 2.14 7.40 -0.14
CA GLU A 48 1.54 8.42 -1.00
C GLU A 48 1.78 9.83 -0.49
N GLU A 49 1.65 10.06 0.82
CA GLU A 49 1.89 11.36 1.43
C GLU A 49 3.36 11.77 1.31
N ALA A 50 4.29 10.85 1.61
CA ALA A 50 5.72 11.08 1.41
C ALA A 50 6.07 11.39 -0.05
N MET A 51 5.46 10.71 -1.02
CA MET A 51 5.65 11.03 -2.45
C MET A 51 5.12 12.42 -2.80
N LYS A 52 3.92 12.78 -2.31
CA LYS A 52 3.33 14.10 -2.55
C LYS A 52 4.19 15.21 -1.93
N GLU A 53 4.73 15.00 -0.73
CA GLU A 53 5.64 15.93 -0.09
C GLU A 53 6.96 16.08 -0.87
N ALA A 54 7.58 14.97 -1.25
CA ALA A 54 8.80 14.99 -2.07
C ALA A 54 8.59 15.71 -3.41
N GLU A 55 7.42 15.53 -4.05
CA GLU A 55 7.08 16.25 -5.29
C GLU A 55 6.93 17.76 -5.05
N ARG A 56 6.29 18.16 -3.93
CA ARG A 56 6.13 19.56 -3.53
C ARG A 56 7.49 20.22 -3.29
N GLU A 57 8.38 19.56 -2.56
CA GLU A 57 9.73 20.05 -2.30
C GLU A 57 10.56 20.15 -3.59
N ARG A 58 10.47 19.16 -4.49
CA ARG A 58 11.14 19.22 -5.80
C ARG A 58 10.65 20.40 -6.64
N LYS A 59 9.34 20.71 -6.62
CA LYS A 59 8.76 21.87 -7.33
C LYS A 59 9.18 23.20 -6.70
N ARG A 60 9.33 23.27 -5.38
CA ARG A 60 9.83 24.47 -4.67
C ARG A 60 11.30 24.73 -4.97
N GLY A 61 12.14 23.70 -4.95
CA GLY A 61 13.56 23.81 -5.27
C GLY A 61 13.85 24.24 -6.72
N ARG A 62 12.96 23.89 -7.67
CA ARG A 62 13.10 24.26 -9.09
C ARG A 62 12.62 25.68 -9.43
N ARG A 63 12.02 26.40 -8.48
CA ARG A 63 11.57 27.80 -8.60
C ARG A 63 12.57 28.81 -8.03
N ARG A 64 13.63 28.36 -7.35
CA ARG A 64 14.80 29.15 -6.99
C ARG A 64 15.89 28.94 -8.03
#